data_AF-A0A926NNW4-F1
#
_entry.id   AF-A0A926NNW4-F1
#
_cell.length_a   1.000
_cell.length_b   1.000
_cell.length_c   1.000
_cell.angle_alpha   90.00
_cell.angle_beta   90.00
_cell.angle_gamma   90.00
#
_symmetry.space_group_name_H-M   'P 1'
#
loop_
_entity.id
_entity.type
_entity.pdbx_description
1 polymer ?
#
loop_
_entity_poly.entity_id
_entity_poly.type
_entity_poly.pdbx_seq_one_letter_code
_entity_poly.pdbx_strand_id
1 'polypeptide(L)'
;MKKALLFILLIVSLKGYAQKLTEYKATNGVNYKIGDTVKLGRGSAPNGSFNYMQMGGIGAFLAHKQQRGDQLNIDKTYANTAVVIKNIKSSKINGAQKITFVVKADAPLNINLTIDDAIQTCEVLPCNDKAASGTTQTLSVADEILKLKKLLDAGAITQAEYDAQKKRLLGL
;
A
#
# COMPACT_ATOMS: atom_id res chain seq x y z
N MET A 1 62.08 -7.84 -1.36
CA MET A 1 60.82 -7.86 -0.56
C MET A 1 59.85 -6.72 -0.95
N LYS A 2 59.73 -6.36 -2.24
CA LYS A 2 58.77 -5.33 -2.73
C LYS A 2 57.67 -5.90 -3.62
N LYS A 3 57.77 -7.16 -4.03
CA LYS A 3 56.77 -7.84 -4.88
C LYS A 3 55.67 -8.55 -4.09
N ALA A 4 55.88 -8.82 -2.80
CA ALA A 4 54.88 -9.44 -1.92
C ALA A 4 53.81 -8.44 -1.42
N LEU A 5 54.08 -7.13 -1.47
CA LEU A 5 53.15 -6.09 -1.02
C LEU A 5 52.05 -5.79 -2.05
N LEU A 6 52.27 -6.15 -3.33
CA LEU A 6 51.33 -5.83 -4.41
C LEU A 6 50.16 -6.82 -4.51
N PHE A 7 50.27 -8.00 -3.90
CA PHE A 7 49.22 -9.04 -3.96
C PHE A 7 48.15 -8.88 -2.88
N ILE A 8 48.45 -8.17 -1.78
CA ILE A 8 47.50 -7.95 -0.68
C ILE A 8 46.52 -6.80 -1.01
N LEU A 9 46.85 -5.92 -1.96
CA LEU A 9 45.98 -4.80 -2.35
C LEU A 9 44.90 -5.15 -3.38
N LEU A 10 44.91 -6.36 -3.97
CA LEU A 10 43.95 -6.73 -5.03
C LEU A 10 42.69 -7.47 -4.54
N ILE A 11 42.60 -7.81 -3.25
CA ILE A 11 41.53 -8.67 -2.71
C ILE A 11 40.38 -7.84 -2.07
N VAL A 12 40.49 -6.51 -1.99
CA VAL A 12 39.50 -5.66 -1.30
C VAL A 12 38.28 -5.30 -2.18
N SER A 13 38.27 -5.64 -3.47
CA SER A 13 37.35 -5.00 -4.43
C SER A 13 36.13 -5.84 -4.89
N LEU A 14 35.55 -6.73 -4.08
CA LEU A 14 34.37 -7.51 -4.53
C LEU A 14 33.30 -7.79 -3.46
N LYS A 15 33.04 -6.86 -2.53
CA LYS A 15 31.78 -6.86 -1.74
C LYS A 15 30.73 -5.92 -2.33
N GLY A 16 30.60 -5.88 -3.65
CA GLY A 16 29.40 -5.37 -4.32
C GLY A 16 28.28 -6.40 -4.28
N TYR A 17 27.92 -6.93 -3.10
CA TYR A 17 26.74 -7.76 -2.99
C TYR A 17 25.53 -6.87 -3.20
N ALA A 18 24.72 -7.20 -4.21
CA ALA A 18 23.39 -6.62 -4.39
C ALA A 18 22.64 -6.73 -3.05
N GLN A 19 22.51 -5.62 -2.34
CA GLN A 19 21.86 -5.60 -1.03
C GLN A 19 20.39 -5.91 -1.26
N LYS A 20 19.92 -7.03 -0.69
CA LYS A 20 18.49 -7.36 -0.71
C LYS A 20 17.76 -6.31 0.10
N LEU A 21 16.78 -5.65 -0.52
CA LEU A 21 15.93 -4.69 0.18
C LEU A 21 15.02 -5.46 1.13
N THR A 22 15.16 -5.23 2.44
CA THR A 22 14.41 -5.93 3.50
C THR A 22 13.28 -5.08 4.07
N GLU A 23 13.35 -3.77 3.90
CA GLU A 23 12.35 -2.80 4.31
C GLU A 23 12.22 -1.67 3.29
N TYR A 24 11.06 -1.01 3.27
CA TYR A 24 10.79 0.13 2.40
C TYR A 24 9.78 1.07 3.04
N LYS A 25 10.16 2.35 3.13
CA LYS A 25 9.24 3.44 3.50
C LYS A 25 8.47 3.90 2.27
N ALA A 26 7.21 3.50 2.18
CA ALA A 26 6.34 3.83 1.05
C ALA A 26 5.78 5.26 1.13
N THR A 27 5.13 5.68 0.05
CA THR A 27 4.57 7.03 -0.08
C THR A 27 3.51 7.38 0.97
N ASN A 28 2.79 6.38 1.51
CA ASN A 28 1.84 6.56 2.63
C ASN A 28 2.50 6.76 4.00
N GLY A 29 3.83 6.85 4.05
CA GLY A 29 4.59 7.04 5.28
C GLY A 29 4.82 5.76 6.08
N VAL A 30 4.22 4.63 5.70
CA VAL A 30 4.40 3.33 6.36
C VAL A 30 5.75 2.75 5.98
N ASN A 31 6.51 2.29 6.97
CA ASN A 31 7.74 1.53 6.76
C ASN A 31 7.42 0.02 6.75
N TYR A 32 7.31 -0.56 5.57
CA TYR A 32 7.00 -1.97 5.38
C TYR A 32 8.26 -2.83 5.45
N LYS A 33 8.15 -3.99 6.09
CA LYS A 33 9.20 -5.02 6.20
C LYS A 33 8.71 -6.35 5.64
N ILE A 34 9.66 -7.21 5.26
CA ILE A 34 9.34 -8.60 4.93
C ILE A 34 8.65 -9.27 6.14
N GLY A 35 7.53 -9.93 5.89
CA GLY A 35 6.67 -10.54 6.91
C GLY A 35 5.47 -9.68 7.30
N ASP A 36 5.48 -8.38 6.98
CA ASP A 36 4.35 -7.51 7.31
C ASP A 36 3.11 -7.86 6.50
N THR A 37 1.97 -7.53 7.08
CA THR A 37 0.66 -7.68 6.44
C THR A 37 0.26 -6.36 5.80
N VAL A 38 -0.11 -6.42 4.51
CA VAL A 38 -0.63 -5.29 3.74
C VAL A 38 -2.13 -5.48 3.57
N LYS A 39 -2.90 -4.50 4.02
CA LYS A 39 -4.36 -4.51 3.83
C LYS A 39 -4.70 -4.00 2.44
N LEU A 40 -5.53 -4.75 1.72
CA LEU A 40 -5.99 -4.38 0.39
C LEU A 40 -7.26 -3.53 0.49
N GLY A 41 -7.35 -2.52 -0.36
CA GLY A 41 -8.54 -1.72 -0.58
C GLY A 41 -9.43 -2.35 -1.65
N ARG A 42 -9.86 -1.53 -2.61
CA ARG A 42 -10.65 -1.95 -3.78
C ARG A 42 -9.81 -1.83 -5.04
N GLY A 43 -9.94 -2.78 -5.96
CA GLY A 43 -9.26 -2.70 -7.26
C GLY A 43 -9.68 -1.47 -8.06
N SER A 44 -8.70 -0.82 -8.70
CA SER A 44 -8.87 0.48 -9.37
C SER A 44 -9.34 0.37 -10.82
N ALA A 45 -9.43 -0.84 -11.39
CA ALA A 45 -9.94 -1.02 -12.74
C ALA A 45 -11.47 -0.86 -12.79
N PRO A 46 -12.07 -0.52 -13.95
CA PRO A 46 -13.54 -0.40 -14.10
C PRO A 46 -14.31 -1.66 -13.69
N ASN A 47 -13.72 -2.84 -13.87
CA ASN A 47 -14.29 -4.14 -13.48
C ASN A 47 -14.03 -4.49 -11.99
N GLY A 48 -13.34 -3.62 -11.24
CA GLY A 48 -12.95 -3.82 -9.85
C GLY A 48 -11.70 -4.68 -9.64
N SER A 49 -11.03 -5.12 -10.72
CA SER A 49 -9.72 -5.79 -10.63
C SER A 49 -8.62 -4.81 -10.22
N PHE A 50 -7.49 -5.34 -9.76
CA PHE A 50 -6.37 -4.55 -9.27
C PHE A 50 -5.36 -4.30 -10.39
N ASN A 51 -5.12 -3.03 -10.73
CA ASN A 51 -4.18 -2.63 -11.78
C ASN A 51 -2.72 -2.77 -11.33
N TYR A 52 -2.45 -2.63 -10.03
CA TYR A 52 -1.10 -2.63 -9.48
C TYR A 52 -0.77 -3.90 -8.71
N MET A 53 -1.60 -4.91 -8.85
CA MET A 53 -1.39 -6.24 -8.31
C MET A 53 -1.57 -7.28 -9.40
N GLN A 54 -0.51 -8.03 -9.69
CA GLN A 54 -0.48 -9.00 -10.78
C GLN A 54 0.02 -10.35 -10.30
N MET A 55 -0.53 -11.42 -10.86
CA MET A 55 -0.01 -12.76 -10.66
C MET A 55 1.46 -12.84 -11.05
N GLY A 56 2.26 -13.46 -10.20
CA GLY A 56 3.68 -13.70 -10.41
C GLY A 56 4.04 -15.18 -10.33
N GLY A 57 5.27 -15.52 -10.72
CA GLY A 57 5.79 -16.90 -10.66
C GLY A 57 4.94 -17.88 -11.47
N ILE A 58 4.56 -19.01 -10.85
CA ILE A 58 3.76 -20.07 -11.50
C ILE A 58 2.39 -19.55 -11.95
N GLY A 59 1.78 -18.61 -11.22
CA GLY A 59 0.50 -18.02 -11.61
C GLY A 59 0.58 -17.31 -12.96
N ALA A 60 1.63 -16.50 -13.17
CA ALA A 60 1.88 -15.84 -14.46
C ALA A 60 2.16 -16.84 -15.59
N PHE A 61 2.96 -17.87 -15.31
CA PHE A 61 3.26 -18.93 -16.27
C PHE A 61 2.00 -19.69 -16.75
N LEU A 62 1.12 -20.05 -15.81
CA LEU A 62 -0.14 -20.74 -16.13
C LEU A 62 -1.11 -19.84 -16.91
N ALA A 63 -1.20 -18.56 -16.54
CA ALA A 63 -2.05 -17.58 -17.22
C ALA A 63 -1.64 -17.38 -18.69
N HIS A 64 -0.33 -17.28 -18.96
CA HIS A 64 0.19 -17.21 -20.33
C HIS A 64 -0.10 -18.48 -21.14
N LYS A 65 0.04 -19.68 -20.53
CA LYS A 65 -0.28 -20.94 -21.21
C LYS A 65 -1.76 -21.05 -21.58
N GLN A 66 -2.64 -20.44 -20.79
CA GLN A 66 -4.09 -20.46 -21.00
C GLN A 66 -4.59 -19.37 -21.97
N GLN A 67 -3.70 -18.63 -22.65
CA GLN A 67 -4.09 -17.58 -23.60
C GLN A 67 -5.05 -16.54 -22.99
N ARG A 68 -5.00 -16.31 -21.67
CA ARG A 68 -5.87 -15.34 -20.96
C ARG A 68 -5.54 -13.87 -21.27
N GLY A 69 -4.79 -13.61 -22.35
CA GLY A 69 -4.27 -12.30 -22.69
C GLY A 69 -3.34 -11.74 -21.61
N ASP A 70 -2.83 -10.53 -21.82
CA ASP A 70 -1.96 -9.80 -20.90
C ASP A 70 -2.62 -9.44 -19.54
N GLN A 71 -3.78 -9.99 -19.21
CA GLN A 71 -4.46 -9.78 -17.92
C GLN A 71 -3.91 -10.73 -16.85
N LEU A 72 -2.78 -10.31 -16.28
CA LEU A 72 -2.23 -10.90 -15.05
C LEU A 72 -2.80 -10.24 -13.79
N ASN A 73 -3.61 -9.19 -13.92
CA ASN A 73 -4.24 -8.49 -12.80
C ASN A 73 -5.03 -9.46 -11.93
N ILE A 74 -4.87 -9.36 -10.61
CA ILE A 74 -5.72 -10.13 -9.69
C ILE A 74 -7.13 -9.55 -9.66
N ASP A 75 -8.09 -10.42 -9.44
CA ASP A 75 -9.50 -10.08 -9.55
C ASP A 75 -10.04 -9.40 -8.27
N LYS A 76 -11.27 -8.90 -8.37
CA LYS A 76 -11.92 -8.12 -7.30
C LYS A 76 -12.18 -8.90 -6.00
N THR A 77 -12.10 -10.24 -5.98
CA THR A 77 -12.35 -11.04 -4.77
C THR A 77 -11.31 -10.78 -3.67
N TYR A 78 -10.15 -10.23 -4.04
CA TYR A 78 -9.13 -9.84 -3.08
C TYR A 78 -9.43 -8.52 -2.36
N ALA A 79 -10.51 -7.81 -2.70
CA ALA A 79 -10.88 -6.56 -2.05
C ALA A 79 -11.12 -6.74 -0.54
N ASN A 80 -10.61 -5.79 0.26
CA ASN A 80 -10.69 -5.79 1.72
C ASN A 80 -10.01 -7.00 2.42
N THR A 81 -9.21 -7.78 1.70
CA THR A 81 -8.41 -8.86 2.29
C THR A 81 -7.03 -8.35 2.72
N ALA A 82 -6.17 -9.24 3.20
CA ALA A 82 -4.82 -8.91 3.58
C ALA A 82 -3.81 -9.89 2.97
N VAL A 83 -2.61 -9.41 2.66
CA VAL A 83 -1.54 -10.19 2.04
C VAL A 83 -0.24 -10.00 2.78
N VAL A 84 0.62 -11.02 2.79
CA VAL A 84 1.89 -10.99 3.54
C VAL A 84 3.06 -10.74 2.61
N ILE A 85 3.93 -9.80 2.96
CA ILE A 85 5.15 -9.48 2.20
C ILE A 85 6.15 -10.61 2.33
N LYS A 86 6.50 -11.24 1.21
CA LYS A 86 7.53 -12.29 1.13
C LYS A 86 8.87 -11.76 0.67
N ASN A 87 8.87 -10.75 -0.19
CA ASN A 87 10.09 -10.17 -0.73
C ASN A 87 9.83 -8.73 -1.20
N ILE A 88 10.85 -7.88 -1.15
CA ILE A 88 10.80 -6.51 -1.66
C ILE A 88 11.85 -6.39 -2.77
N LYS A 89 11.42 -5.91 -3.94
CA LYS A 89 12.27 -5.73 -5.12
C LYS A 89 12.26 -4.28 -5.56
N SER A 90 13.42 -3.79 -5.94
CA SER A 90 13.56 -2.52 -6.65
C SER A 90 13.91 -2.81 -8.11
N SER A 91 13.23 -2.15 -9.04
CA SER A 91 13.48 -2.31 -10.48
C SER A 91 13.35 -0.97 -11.18
N LYS A 92 14.19 -0.74 -12.19
CA LYS A 92 14.12 0.47 -13.02
C LYS A 92 13.23 0.19 -14.22
N ILE A 93 12.06 0.79 -14.25
CA ILE A 93 11.08 0.65 -15.34
C ILE A 93 10.93 2.03 -15.99
N ASN A 94 11.21 2.13 -17.29
CA ASN A 94 11.12 3.39 -18.05
C ASN A 94 11.89 4.56 -17.39
N GLY A 95 13.06 4.28 -16.83
CA GLY A 95 13.88 5.30 -16.16
C GLY A 95 13.52 5.59 -14.70
N ALA A 96 12.30 5.23 -14.26
CA ALA A 96 11.85 5.41 -12.89
C ALA A 96 12.16 4.18 -12.01
N GLN A 97 12.57 4.41 -10.77
CA GLN A 97 12.74 3.35 -9.78
C GLN A 97 11.36 2.97 -9.22
N LYS A 98 10.93 1.74 -9.45
CA LYS A 98 9.70 1.18 -8.89
C LYS A 98 10.01 0.14 -7.82
N ILE A 99 9.21 0.15 -6.75
CA ILE A 99 9.27 -0.85 -5.69
C ILE A 99 8.10 -1.83 -5.87
N THR A 100 8.43 -3.11 -5.92
CA THR A 100 7.46 -4.20 -6.05
C THR A 100 7.60 -5.15 -4.88
N PHE A 101 6.51 -5.35 -4.15
CA PHE A 101 6.40 -6.38 -3.14
C PHE A 101 5.95 -7.68 -3.79
N VAL A 102 6.65 -8.77 -3.52
CA VAL A 102 6.13 -10.10 -3.76
C VAL A 102 5.34 -10.48 -2.52
N VAL A 103 4.03 -10.60 -2.64
CA VAL A 103 3.13 -10.90 -1.54
C VAL A 103 2.47 -12.26 -1.77
N LYS A 104 2.04 -12.90 -0.68
CA LYS A 104 1.19 -14.09 -0.70
C LYS A 104 -0.18 -13.79 -0.10
N ALA A 105 -1.21 -14.34 -0.70
CA ALA A 105 -2.53 -14.45 -0.09
C ALA A 105 -2.71 -15.88 0.47
N ASP A 106 -3.94 -16.29 0.78
CA ASP A 106 -4.26 -17.64 1.25
C ASP A 106 -4.03 -18.73 0.17
N ALA A 107 -3.99 -18.34 -1.10
CA ALA A 107 -3.65 -19.23 -2.22
C ALA A 107 -2.12 -19.35 -2.42
N PRO A 108 -1.60 -20.46 -2.99
CA PRO A 108 -0.17 -20.67 -3.25
C PRO A 108 0.42 -19.76 -4.34
N LEU A 109 -0.30 -18.71 -4.74
CA LEU A 109 0.08 -17.78 -5.78
C LEU A 109 0.91 -16.64 -5.20
N ASN A 110 2.06 -16.37 -5.82
CA ASN A 110 2.79 -15.14 -5.53
C ASN A 110 2.16 -14.01 -6.35
N ILE A 111 1.97 -12.86 -5.73
CA ILE A 111 1.42 -11.66 -6.37
C ILE A 111 2.50 -10.59 -6.33
N ASN A 112 2.71 -9.92 -7.46
CA ASN A 112 3.56 -8.74 -7.56
C ASN A 112 2.69 -7.50 -7.31
N LEU A 113 2.95 -6.79 -6.22
CA LEU A 113 2.28 -5.57 -5.81
C LEU A 113 3.22 -4.38 -6.03
N THR A 114 2.87 -3.46 -6.92
CA THR A 114 3.63 -2.21 -7.12
C THR A 114 3.16 -1.18 -6.09
N ILE A 115 3.89 -1.08 -4.97
CA ILE A 115 3.35 -0.54 -3.72
C ILE A 115 2.92 0.93 -3.82
N ASP A 116 3.74 1.82 -4.38
CA ASP A 116 3.42 3.24 -4.38
C ASP A 116 2.28 3.60 -5.33
N ASP A 117 2.20 2.97 -6.49
CA ASP A 117 1.09 3.18 -7.42
C ASP A 117 -0.22 2.59 -6.85
N ALA A 118 -0.14 1.44 -6.17
CA ALA A 118 -1.28 0.84 -5.48
C ALA A 118 -1.78 1.71 -4.32
N ILE A 119 -0.88 2.34 -3.58
CA ILE A 119 -1.21 3.33 -2.54
C ILE A 119 -1.88 4.56 -3.17
N GLN A 120 -1.35 5.08 -4.29
CA GLN A 120 -1.92 6.26 -4.96
C GLN A 120 -3.35 6.03 -5.45
N THR A 121 -3.69 4.79 -5.79
CA THR A 121 -5.01 4.41 -6.30
C THR A 121 -5.91 3.76 -5.24
N CYS A 122 -5.50 3.78 -3.98
CA CYS A 122 -6.20 3.16 -2.85
C CYS A 122 -6.50 1.65 -3.03
N GLU A 123 -5.68 0.95 -3.82
CA GLU A 123 -5.66 -0.51 -3.86
C GLU A 123 -5.01 -1.11 -2.61
N VAL A 124 -4.21 -0.32 -1.89
CA VAL A 124 -3.59 -0.65 -0.60
C VAL A 124 -3.99 0.38 0.46
N LEU A 125 -4.22 -0.10 1.69
CA LEU A 125 -4.56 0.71 2.85
C LEU A 125 -3.41 0.71 3.89
N PRO A 126 -3.14 1.84 4.56
CA PRO A 126 -3.71 3.16 4.30
C PRO A 126 -3.23 3.72 2.96
N CYS A 127 -4.10 4.43 2.23
CA CYS A 127 -3.69 5.08 0.98
C CYS A 127 -3.11 6.47 1.25
N ASN A 128 -2.63 7.15 0.19
CA ASN A 128 -2.12 8.51 0.34
C ASN A 128 -3.26 9.48 0.59
N ASP A 129 -3.59 9.62 1.86
CA ASP A 129 -4.66 10.45 2.42
C ASP A 129 -4.41 11.96 2.29
N LYS A 130 -3.51 12.41 1.41
CA LYS A 130 -3.57 13.81 0.93
C LYS A 130 -4.85 14.09 0.11
N ALA A 131 -5.64 13.07 -0.19
CA ALA A 131 -7.04 13.19 -0.59
C ALA A 131 -8.04 12.54 0.39
N ALA A 132 -7.59 12.07 1.56
CA ALA A 132 -8.43 11.32 2.50
C ALA A 132 -7.89 11.38 3.94
N SER A 133 -7.62 12.57 4.50
CA SER A 133 -7.44 12.71 5.96
C SER A 133 -8.58 11.97 6.68
N GLY A 134 -8.26 10.85 7.31
CA GLY A 134 -9.25 9.89 7.79
C GLY A 134 -8.77 9.16 9.02
N THR A 135 -8.43 9.90 10.07
CA THR A 135 -8.49 9.41 11.45
C THR A 135 -9.96 9.18 11.82
N THR A 136 -10.55 8.12 11.26
CA THR A 136 -11.94 7.71 11.50
C THR A 136 -11.92 6.91 12.81
N GLN A 137 -12.13 7.51 13.98
CA GLN A 137 -13.47 7.79 14.50
C GLN A 137 -13.52 8.98 15.47
N THR A 138 -12.38 9.53 15.91
CA THR A 138 -12.35 10.63 16.89
C THR A 138 -12.27 12.02 16.24
N LEU A 139 -11.72 12.14 15.03
CA LEU A 139 -11.74 13.43 14.30
C LEU A 139 -13.12 13.74 13.69
N SER A 140 -13.87 12.73 13.23
CA SER A 140 -15.23 12.94 12.68
C SER A 140 -16.20 13.54 13.70
N VAL A 141 -16.19 13.04 14.94
CA VAL A 141 -17.09 13.52 15.99
C VAL A 141 -16.82 14.98 16.34
N ALA A 142 -15.55 15.37 16.47
CA ALA A 142 -15.18 16.76 16.75
C ALA A 142 -15.56 17.71 15.59
N ASP A 143 -15.33 17.29 14.35
CA ASP A 143 -15.66 18.07 13.16
C ASP A 143 -17.17 18.22 12.95
N GLU A 144 -17.95 17.17 13.26
CA GLU A 144 -19.42 17.19 13.23
C GLU A 144 -19.98 18.11 14.32
N ILE A 145 -19.44 18.06 15.54
CA ILE A 145 -19.80 18.99 16.62
C ILE A 145 -19.46 20.44 16.23
N LEU A 146 -18.32 20.68 15.58
CA LEU A 146 -17.93 22.01 15.10
C LEU A 146 -18.90 22.53 14.03
N LYS A 147 -19.35 21.67 13.10
CA LYS A 147 -20.36 22.04 12.09
C LYS A 147 -21.70 22.38 12.74
N LEU A 148 -22.15 21.58 13.71
CA LEU A 148 -23.37 21.86 14.47
C LEU A 148 -23.27 23.20 15.21
N LYS A 149 -22.10 23.52 15.79
CA LYS A 149 -21.89 24.80 16.48
C LYS A 149 -21.99 25.99 15.50
N LYS A 150 -21.44 25.86 14.30
CA LYS A 150 -21.57 26.91 13.27
C LYS A 150 -23.02 27.14 12.84
N LEU A 151 -23.83 26.08 12.77
CA LEU A 151 -25.26 26.20 12.46
C LEU A 151 -26.03 26.89 13.59
N LEU A 152 -25.67 26.61 14.85
CA LEU A 152 -26.24 27.28 16.02
C LEU A 152 -25.85 28.77 16.04
N ASP A 153 -24.57 29.08 15.84
CA ASP A 153 -24.05 30.45 15.83
C ASP A 153 -24.62 31.26 14.64
N ALA A 154 -25.00 30.60 13.54
CA ALA A 154 -25.70 31.19 12.40
C ALA A 154 -27.23 31.28 12.60
N GLY A 155 -27.77 30.81 13.73
CA GLY A 155 -29.22 30.79 14.01
C GLY A 155 -30.02 29.81 13.15
N ALA A 156 -29.37 28.88 12.45
CA ALA A 156 -30.01 27.90 11.60
C ALA A 156 -30.61 26.71 12.38
N ILE A 157 -30.11 26.47 13.59
CA ILE A 157 -30.65 25.49 14.55
C ILE A 157 -30.77 26.12 15.93
N THR A 158 -31.63 25.57 16.77
CA THR A 158 -31.80 25.97 18.17
C THR A 158 -30.79 25.29 19.09
N GLN A 159 -30.58 25.87 20.27
CA GLN A 159 -29.71 25.30 21.31
C GLN A 159 -30.12 23.86 21.68
N ALA A 160 -31.42 23.56 21.74
CA ALA A 160 -31.94 22.24 22.06
C ALA A 160 -31.58 21.19 20.99
N GLU A 161 -31.64 21.57 19.71
CA GLU A 161 -31.28 20.69 18.59
C GLU A 161 -29.77 20.42 18.54
N TYR A 162 -28.96 21.44 18.82
CA TYR A 162 -27.52 21.31 18.94
C TYR A 162 -27.15 20.30 20.05
N ASP A 163 -27.73 20.45 21.24
CA ASP A 163 -27.41 19.60 22.39
C ASP A 163 -27.88 18.15 22.20
N ALA A 164 -29.04 17.94 21.58
CA ALA A 164 -29.55 16.60 21.24
C ALA A 164 -28.62 15.88 20.25
N GLN A 165 -28.18 16.57 19.18
CA GLN A 165 -27.27 15.98 18.20
C GLN A 165 -25.86 15.77 18.77
N LYS A 166 -25.36 16.70 19.59
CA LYS A 166 -24.07 16.56 20.27
C LYS A 166 -24.04 15.34 21.20
N LYS A 167 -25.09 15.09 21.98
CA LYS A 167 -25.19 13.88 22.83
C LYS A 167 -25.19 12.60 21.99
N ARG A 168 -25.97 12.58 20.91
CA ARG A 168 -26.00 11.45 19.95
C ARG A 168 -24.61 11.15 19.37
N LEU A 169 -23.85 12.18 19.01
CA LEU A 169 -22.50 12.04 18.46
C LEU A 169 -21.46 11.61 19.51
N LEU A 170 -21.69 11.90 20.79
CA LEU A 170 -20.83 11.49 21.90
C LEU A 170 -21.21 10.15 22.53
N GLY A 171 -22.34 9.54 22.11
CA GLY A 171 -22.84 8.29 22.66
C GLY A 171 -23.35 8.40 24.11
N LEU A 172 -23.89 9.57 24.47
CA LEU A 172 -24.37 9.92 25.82
C LEU A 172 -25.90 10.00 25.91
#